data_AF-A0A444ZHR2-F1
#
_entry.id   AF-A0A444ZHR2-F1
#
_cell.length_a   1.000
_cell.length_b   1.000
_cell.length_c   1.000
_cell.angle_alpha   90.00
_cell.angle_beta   90.00
_cell.angle_gamma   90.00
#
_symmetry.space_group_name_H-M   'P 1'
#
loop_
_entity.id
_entity.type
_entity.pdbx_description
1 polymer ?
#
loop_
_entity_poly.entity_id
_entity_poly.type
_entity_poly.pdbx_seq_one_letter_code
_entity_poly.pdbx_strand_id
1 'polypeptide(L)'
;MKYNPTDCQRPELLNKNLIKGNILLCGYSFNFVVGSASIKKVSETAKSLGAAGFVLFPVGIPGIVIADVSKDWTGRVKSFKGTGKIGDGLMPILHKSAPQVALFSARGPNIKDFNFQEADLLKPDILAPGSLIWGAWSLNGTDEPNYIGEGFAMISGTSMAAPHIAGIAALIKQKHPHWSPAAIKSALMTTSTTLDRAGNPILAQQYSETQAMKLVKATPFDYGSGHVNPRDALDPGLIFDAGLLLLPS
;
A
#
# COMPACT_ATOMS: atom_id res chain seq x y z
N MET A 1 8.20 18.52 6.09
CA MET A 1 8.51 17.24 5.42
C MET A 1 10.02 17.17 5.20
N LYS A 2 10.71 16.14 5.72
CA LYS A 2 12.14 15.96 5.45
C LYS A 2 12.34 14.99 4.29
N TYR A 3 13.37 15.30 3.51
CA TYR A 3 13.79 14.60 2.31
C TYR A 3 14.36 13.21 2.61
N ASN A 4 13.97 12.20 1.84
CA ASN A 4 14.61 10.87 1.86
C ASN A 4 15.53 10.72 0.64
N PRO A 5 16.87 10.61 0.83
CA PRO A 5 17.84 10.47 -0.26
C PRO A 5 17.57 9.28 -1.19
N THR A 6 16.93 8.22 -0.70
CA THR A 6 16.65 7.05 -1.52
C THR A 6 15.54 7.29 -2.54
N ASP A 7 14.71 8.32 -2.40
CA ASP A 7 13.64 8.63 -3.35
C ASP A 7 14.15 9.25 -4.67
N CYS A 8 15.45 9.56 -4.78
CA CYS A 8 16.08 10.16 -5.97
C CYS A 8 15.40 11.44 -6.47
N GLN A 9 14.82 12.25 -5.58
CA GLN A 9 14.09 13.46 -6.00
C GLN A 9 15.02 14.66 -6.26
N ARG A 10 16.27 14.62 -5.76
CA ARG A 10 17.21 15.74 -5.79
C ARG A 10 18.59 15.31 -6.32
N PRO A 11 19.02 15.76 -7.51
CA PRO A 11 20.29 15.35 -8.11
C PRO A 11 21.52 15.78 -7.30
N GLU A 12 21.46 16.90 -6.60
CA GLU A 12 22.57 17.46 -5.82
C GLU A 12 22.99 16.61 -4.62
N LEU A 13 22.18 15.61 -4.25
CA LEU A 13 22.44 14.68 -3.15
C LEU A 13 22.96 13.32 -3.64
N LEU A 14 23.23 13.20 -4.94
CA LEU A 14 23.65 11.97 -5.60
C LEU A 14 25.00 12.16 -6.28
N ASN A 15 25.86 11.14 -6.23
CA ASN A 15 27.18 11.21 -6.86
C ASN A 15 27.08 10.97 -8.37
N LYS A 16 27.15 12.06 -9.14
CA LYS A 16 27.08 12.04 -10.61
C LYS A 16 28.10 11.10 -11.27
N ASN A 17 29.31 11.00 -10.72
CA ASN A 17 30.36 10.17 -11.31
C ASN A 17 30.05 8.67 -11.21
N LEU A 18 29.30 8.26 -10.19
CA LEU A 18 28.86 6.87 -10.03
C LEU A 18 27.61 6.55 -10.87
N ILE A 19 26.83 7.58 -11.24
CA ILE A 19 25.52 7.41 -11.88
C ILE A 19 25.59 7.53 -13.40
N LYS A 20 26.51 8.36 -13.92
CA LYS A 20 26.64 8.60 -15.36
C LYS A 20 26.89 7.29 -16.12
N GLY A 21 26.02 6.96 -17.07
CA GLY A 21 26.07 5.73 -17.87
C GLY A 21 25.54 4.47 -17.18
N ASN A 22 25.17 4.55 -15.90
CA ASN A 22 24.66 3.44 -15.09
C ASN A 22 23.14 3.56 -14.82
N ILE A 23 22.54 2.50 -14.28
CA ILE A 23 21.15 2.50 -13.83
C ILE A 23 21.08 3.07 -12.41
N LEU A 24 20.22 4.08 -12.20
CA LEU A 24 19.98 4.68 -10.90
C LEU A 24 18.95 3.85 -10.10
N LEU A 25 19.31 3.39 -8.91
CA LEU A 25 18.39 2.67 -8.03
C LEU A 25 17.73 3.65 -7.05
N CYS A 26 16.40 3.69 -7.07
CA CYS A 26 15.59 4.59 -6.25
C CYS A 26 14.58 3.80 -5.41
N GLY A 27 14.57 4.08 -4.12
CA GLY A 27 13.58 3.52 -3.20
C GLY A 27 12.22 4.17 -3.43
N TYR A 28 11.16 3.37 -3.39
CA TYR A 28 9.79 3.85 -3.33
C TYR A 28 9.41 4.02 -1.86
N SER A 29 9.59 5.23 -1.31
CA SER A 29 9.16 5.52 0.06
C SER A 29 7.73 6.05 0.15
N PHE A 30 7.32 6.32 1.38
CA PHE A 30 6.07 6.97 1.71
C PHE A 30 5.84 8.30 0.97
N ASN A 31 6.90 9.01 0.62
CA ASN A 31 6.80 10.31 -0.06
C ASN A 31 6.09 10.20 -1.43
N PHE A 32 6.19 9.05 -2.09
CA PHE A 32 5.45 8.79 -3.33
C PHE A 32 3.94 8.63 -3.10
N VAL A 33 3.55 8.10 -1.92
CA VAL A 33 2.14 7.93 -1.55
C VAL A 33 1.49 9.26 -1.17
N VAL A 34 2.22 10.15 -0.50
CA VAL A 34 1.70 11.48 -0.13
C VAL A 34 1.92 12.56 -1.20
N GLY A 35 2.41 12.17 -2.39
CA GLY A 35 2.62 13.07 -3.52
C GLY A 35 3.80 14.04 -3.39
N SER A 36 4.65 13.90 -2.36
CA SER A 36 5.85 14.73 -2.19
C SER A 36 7.05 14.22 -3.01
N ALA A 37 6.99 12.97 -3.48
CA ALA A 37 7.89 12.39 -4.48
C ALA A 37 7.09 11.92 -5.71
N SER A 38 7.70 11.95 -6.90
CA SER A 38 7.06 11.46 -8.13
C SER A 38 8.03 10.71 -9.03
N ILE A 39 7.51 9.77 -9.82
CA ILE A 39 8.28 9.03 -10.83
C ILE A 39 8.83 9.99 -11.88
N LYS A 40 8.01 10.99 -12.28
CA LYS A 40 8.43 12.07 -13.17
C LYS A 40 9.71 12.75 -12.66
N LYS A 41 9.75 13.09 -11.36
CA LYS A 41 10.92 13.74 -10.79
C LYS A 41 12.14 12.82 -10.70
N VAL A 42 11.94 11.53 -10.41
CA VAL A 42 13.04 10.54 -10.52
C VAL A 42 13.60 10.50 -11.94
N SER A 43 12.73 10.49 -12.96
CA SER A 43 13.16 10.51 -14.36
C SER A 43 13.97 11.76 -14.70
N GLU A 44 13.55 12.94 -14.23
CA GLU A 44 14.29 14.20 -14.39
C GLU A 44 15.66 14.15 -13.71
N THR A 45 15.71 13.67 -12.45
CA THR A 45 16.96 13.48 -11.70
C THR A 45 17.91 12.53 -12.44
N ALA A 46 17.43 11.35 -12.83
CA ALA A 46 18.21 10.36 -13.57
C ALA A 46 18.81 10.95 -14.86
N LYS A 47 18.01 11.69 -15.64
CA LYS A 47 18.47 12.38 -16.86
C LYS A 47 19.53 13.44 -16.57
N SER A 48 19.34 14.28 -15.55
CA SER A 48 20.29 15.34 -15.17
C SER A 48 21.66 14.79 -14.75
N LEU A 49 21.68 13.59 -14.17
CA LEU A 49 22.89 12.88 -13.75
C LEU A 49 23.52 12.04 -14.87
N GLY A 50 22.86 11.92 -16.02
CA GLY A 50 23.30 11.12 -17.16
C GLY A 50 23.16 9.61 -16.93
N ALA A 51 22.20 9.18 -16.11
CA ALA A 51 21.89 7.78 -15.91
C ALA A 51 21.33 7.16 -17.20
N ALA A 52 21.66 5.89 -17.47
CA ALA A 52 21.09 5.13 -18.58
C ALA A 52 19.61 4.77 -18.35
N GLY A 53 19.16 4.76 -17.10
CA GLY A 53 17.80 4.41 -16.68
C GLY A 53 17.65 4.49 -15.16
N PHE A 54 16.47 4.15 -14.65
CA PHE A 54 16.27 4.03 -13.22
C PHE A 54 15.37 2.85 -12.86
N VAL A 55 15.53 2.32 -11.65
CA VAL A 55 14.67 1.28 -11.09
C VAL A 55 14.05 1.84 -9.84
N LEU A 56 12.71 1.78 -9.77
CA LEU A 56 11.99 2.03 -8.53
C LEU A 56 11.80 0.70 -7.83
N PHE A 57 12.45 0.52 -6.69
CA PHE A 57 12.19 -0.64 -5.85
C PHE A 57 11.23 -0.22 -4.73
N PRO A 58 9.97 -0.67 -4.76
CA PRO A 58 9.25 -0.86 -3.54
C PRO A 58 9.89 -2.03 -2.81
N VAL A 59 9.86 -1.98 -1.49
CA VAL A 59 9.75 -3.19 -0.68
C VAL A 59 8.86 -4.23 -1.39
N GLY A 60 9.46 -5.28 -1.99
CA GLY A 60 8.79 -6.53 -2.41
C GLY A 60 8.36 -6.74 -3.86
N ILE A 61 8.35 -5.75 -4.78
CA ILE A 61 8.03 -6.00 -6.21
C ILE A 61 9.05 -5.28 -7.12
N PRO A 62 10.02 -5.98 -7.72
CA PRO A 62 10.98 -5.33 -8.63
C PRO A 62 10.30 -4.89 -9.93
N GLY A 63 10.27 -3.58 -10.19
CA GLY A 63 9.85 -3.00 -11.48
C GLY A 63 11.00 -2.17 -12.08
N ILE A 64 11.42 -2.50 -13.31
CA ILE A 64 12.46 -1.77 -14.04
C ILE A 64 11.81 -0.72 -14.95
N VAL A 65 12.18 0.55 -14.84
CA VAL A 65 11.72 1.63 -15.73
C VAL A 65 12.87 2.06 -16.65
N ILE A 66 12.82 1.62 -17.90
CA ILE A 66 13.87 1.96 -18.89
C ILE A 66 13.62 3.39 -19.38
N ALA A 67 14.52 4.31 -19.04
CA ALA A 67 14.37 5.73 -19.37
C ALA A 67 14.96 6.13 -20.74
N ASP A 68 15.68 5.22 -21.43
CA ASP A 68 16.22 5.48 -22.77
C ASP A 68 15.25 5.03 -23.87
N VAL A 69 14.69 6.02 -24.54
CA VAL A 69 13.61 5.87 -25.51
C VAL A 69 14.00 6.62 -26.78
N SER A 70 14.29 5.89 -27.85
CA SER A 70 14.49 6.48 -29.16
C SER A 70 13.14 6.97 -29.69
N LYS A 71 13.05 8.27 -29.99
CA LYS A 71 11.87 8.91 -30.55
C LYS A 71 12.08 9.22 -32.03
N ASP A 72 11.00 9.21 -32.81
CA ASP A 72 11.00 9.74 -34.17
C ASP A 72 10.87 11.27 -34.18
N TRP A 73 10.87 11.84 -35.39
CA TRP A 73 10.77 13.27 -35.64
C TRP A 73 9.41 13.89 -35.22
N THR A 74 8.41 13.05 -34.91
CA THR A 74 7.11 13.47 -34.37
C THR A 74 7.03 13.35 -32.85
N GLY A 75 8.12 12.91 -32.20
CA GLY A 75 8.16 12.67 -30.76
C GLY A 75 7.55 11.34 -30.33
N ARG A 76 7.12 10.49 -31.27
CA ARG A 76 6.60 9.14 -31.00
C ARG A 76 7.75 8.18 -30.73
N VAL A 77 7.53 7.26 -29.81
CA VAL A 77 8.53 6.26 -29.43
C VAL A 77 8.74 5.28 -30.58
N LYS A 78 9.97 5.18 -31.08
CA LYS A 78 10.38 4.29 -32.18
C LYS A 78 11.00 2.99 -31.67
N SER A 79 11.77 3.05 -30.59
CA SER A 79 12.35 1.85 -29.96
C SER A 79 12.81 2.14 -28.52
N PHE A 80 12.62 1.19 -27.62
CA PHE A 80 13.28 1.19 -26.31
C PHE A 80 14.69 0.61 -26.49
N LYS A 81 15.73 1.34 -26.07
CA LYS A 81 17.11 0.83 -26.05
C LYS A 81 17.51 0.60 -24.59
N GLY A 82 17.29 -0.62 -24.13
CA GLY A 82 17.74 -1.07 -22.81
C GLY A 82 17.46 -2.55 -22.69
N THR A 83 18.52 -3.37 -22.57
CA THR A 83 18.38 -4.80 -22.33
C THR A 83 18.54 -5.04 -20.84
N GLY A 84 17.44 -5.04 -20.09
CA GLY A 84 17.42 -5.50 -18.71
C GLY A 84 17.03 -6.97 -18.68
N LYS A 85 17.94 -7.86 -18.28
CA LYS A 85 17.60 -9.26 -17.98
C LYS A 85 17.44 -9.39 -16.47
N ILE A 86 16.30 -9.90 -16.01
CA ILE A 86 16.25 -10.52 -14.67
C ILE A 86 17.02 -11.84 -14.83
N GLY A 87 18.27 -11.83 -14.39
CA GLY A 87 19.13 -13.02 -14.37
C GLY A 87 18.61 -14.02 -13.35
N ASP A 88 18.43 -15.26 -13.81
CA ASP A 88 17.74 -16.37 -13.16
C ASP A 88 16.29 -16.07 -12.76
N GLY A 89 15.41 -17.05 -12.90
CA GLY A 89 14.04 -17.00 -12.38
C GLY A 89 14.03 -16.94 -10.86
N LEU A 90 14.58 -15.87 -10.30
CA LEU A 90 14.58 -15.56 -8.89
C LEU A 90 13.12 -15.40 -8.51
N MET A 91 12.63 -16.43 -7.83
CA MET A 91 11.47 -16.35 -6.95
C MET A 91 11.46 -14.96 -6.32
N PRO A 92 10.40 -14.15 -6.49
CA PRO A 92 10.32 -12.91 -5.75
C PRO A 92 10.54 -13.27 -4.28
N ILE A 93 11.56 -12.67 -3.67
CA ILE A 93 11.74 -12.77 -2.22
C ILE A 93 10.59 -11.95 -1.65
N LEU A 94 9.43 -12.59 -1.57
CA LEU A 94 8.32 -12.14 -0.75
C LEU A 94 8.87 -12.24 0.66
N HIS A 95 9.28 -11.09 1.21
CA HIS A 95 9.57 -11.01 2.62
C HIS A 95 8.40 -11.66 3.34
N LYS A 96 8.66 -12.77 4.06
CA LYS A 96 7.61 -13.48 4.81
C LYS A 96 7.04 -12.62 5.96
N SER A 97 7.52 -11.39 6.11
CA SER A 97 7.11 -10.41 7.09
C SER A 97 5.84 -9.63 6.72
N ALA A 98 5.09 -10.05 5.70
CA ALA A 98 3.78 -9.49 5.36
C ALA A 98 2.64 -10.28 6.05
N PRO A 99 1.55 -9.61 6.47
CA PRO A 99 1.30 -8.18 6.31
C PRO A 99 2.05 -7.32 7.34
N GLN A 100 2.19 -6.03 7.01
CA GLN A 100 2.67 -4.99 7.92
C GLN A 100 1.69 -3.83 7.89
N VAL A 101 1.50 -3.16 9.03
CA VAL A 101 0.67 -1.96 9.08
C VAL A 101 1.44 -0.80 8.46
N ALA A 102 0.92 -0.26 7.36
CA ALA A 102 1.57 0.79 6.57
C ALA A 102 1.71 2.11 7.33
N LEU A 103 2.74 2.89 6.99
CA LEU A 103 3.07 4.14 7.67
C LEU A 103 1.93 5.18 7.63
N PHE A 104 1.15 5.26 6.54
CA PHE A 104 -0.01 6.19 6.42
C PHE A 104 -1.20 5.76 7.27
N SER A 105 -1.27 4.50 7.70
CA SER A 105 -2.47 4.01 8.36
C SER A 105 -2.67 4.78 9.65
N ALA A 106 -3.84 5.40 9.82
CA ALA A 106 -4.20 6.07 11.05
C ALA A 106 -4.21 5.05 12.20
N ARG A 107 -3.75 5.48 13.37
CA ARG A 107 -3.66 4.66 14.58
C ARG A 107 -4.69 5.13 15.59
N GLY A 108 -5.20 4.20 16.39
CA GLY A 108 -6.05 4.54 17.53
C GLY A 108 -5.26 5.14 18.70
N PRO A 109 -5.95 5.40 19.83
CA PRO A 109 -7.38 5.20 20.02
C PRO A 109 -8.23 6.22 19.24
N ASN A 110 -9.44 5.84 18.84
CA ASN A 110 -10.48 6.81 18.54
C ASN A 110 -11.27 7.06 19.83
N ILE A 111 -11.03 8.20 20.47
CA ILE A 111 -11.61 8.53 21.77
C ILE A 111 -13.06 9.04 21.68
N LYS A 112 -13.69 9.06 20.50
CA LYS A 112 -15.04 9.62 20.33
C LYS A 112 -16.01 8.69 19.60
N ASP A 113 -17.23 8.57 20.10
CA ASP A 113 -18.36 7.94 19.41
C ASP A 113 -18.99 8.88 18.35
N PHE A 114 -20.09 8.44 17.73
CA PHE A 114 -20.83 9.22 16.73
C PHE A 114 -21.54 10.45 17.29
N ASN A 115 -21.70 10.55 18.62
CA ASN A 115 -22.21 11.72 19.35
C ASN A 115 -21.07 12.57 19.94
N PHE A 116 -19.83 12.31 19.54
CA PHE A 116 -18.60 12.97 20.03
C PHE A 116 -18.35 12.81 21.54
N GLN A 117 -18.90 11.78 22.17
CA GLN A 117 -18.67 11.41 23.57
C GLN A 117 -17.48 10.46 23.70
N GLU A 118 -16.84 10.47 24.87
CA GLU A 118 -15.79 9.50 25.19
C GLU A 118 -16.32 8.07 25.09
N ALA A 119 -15.64 7.26 24.28
CA ALA A 119 -16.03 5.88 24.07
C ALA A 119 -14.82 4.96 24.19
N ASP A 120 -14.96 3.92 24.99
CA ASP A 120 -13.98 2.83 25.14
C ASP A 120 -14.10 1.84 23.97
N LEU A 121 -14.02 2.35 22.73
CA LEU A 121 -14.10 1.55 21.51
C LEU A 121 -12.75 1.50 20.81
N LEU A 122 -12.15 0.31 20.77
CA LEU A 122 -10.91 0.07 20.03
C LEU A 122 -11.07 0.39 18.53
N LYS A 123 -10.13 1.16 17.99
CA LYS A 123 -9.97 1.42 16.56
C LYS A 123 -8.50 1.32 16.13
N PRO A 124 -8.22 0.89 14.88
CA PRO A 124 -9.16 0.44 13.85
C PRO A 124 -9.80 -0.93 14.18
N ASP A 125 -10.78 -1.38 13.39
CA ASP A 125 -11.43 -2.69 13.62
C ASP A 125 -10.64 -3.87 13.02
N ILE A 126 -10.05 -3.70 11.82
CA ILE A 126 -9.45 -4.80 11.05
C ILE A 126 -8.40 -4.27 10.06
N LEU A 127 -7.43 -5.11 9.69
CA LEU A 127 -6.36 -4.85 8.73
C LEU A 127 -6.62 -5.57 7.39
N ALA A 128 -6.46 -4.85 6.28
CA ALA A 128 -6.60 -5.37 4.92
C ALA A 128 -5.53 -4.81 3.97
N PRO A 129 -5.34 -5.41 2.77
CA PRO A 129 -4.34 -4.93 1.81
C PRO A 129 -4.68 -3.52 1.31
N GLY A 130 -3.80 -2.56 1.55
CA GLY A 130 -3.98 -1.17 1.11
C GLY A 130 -2.71 -0.51 0.56
N SER A 131 -1.59 -1.23 0.49
CA SER A 131 -0.33 -0.71 -0.06
C SER A 131 -0.10 -1.26 -1.45
N LEU A 132 0.16 -0.37 -2.41
CA LEU A 132 0.50 -0.69 -3.80
C LEU A 132 -0.53 -1.63 -4.45
N ILE A 133 -1.82 -1.32 -4.27
CA ILE A 133 -2.91 -2.08 -4.85
C ILE A 133 -3.07 -1.68 -6.32
N TRP A 134 -3.04 -2.68 -7.19
CA TRP A 134 -3.30 -2.53 -8.62
C TRP A 134 -4.81 -2.61 -8.87
N GLY A 135 -5.39 -1.56 -9.46
CA GLY A 135 -6.82 -1.48 -9.73
C GLY A 135 -7.11 -0.73 -11.02
N ALA A 136 -8.35 -0.84 -11.49
CA ALA A 136 -8.82 -0.11 -12.66
C ALA A 136 -8.73 1.40 -12.42
N TRP A 137 -8.39 2.14 -13.47
CA TRP A 137 -8.24 3.59 -13.46
C TRP A 137 -8.92 4.21 -14.66
N SER A 138 -9.46 5.40 -14.50
CA SER A 138 -10.07 6.14 -15.60
C SER A 138 -8.96 6.70 -16.50
N LEU A 139 -9.10 6.54 -17.82
CA LEU A 139 -8.17 7.16 -18.79
C LEU A 139 -8.11 8.69 -18.63
N ASN A 140 -9.20 9.29 -18.16
CA ASN A 140 -9.31 10.73 -17.91
C ASN A 140 -9.06 11.07 -16.42
N GLY A 141 -8.65 10.11 -15.59
CA GLY A 141 -8.37 10.30 -14.18
C GLY A 141 -7.08 11.10 -13.99
N THR A 142 -7.17 12.24 -13.32
CA THR A 142 -6.04 13.17 -13.10
C THR A 142 -5.50 13.17 -11.67
N ASP A 143 -6.13 12.43 -10.75
CA ASP A 143 -5.80 12.44 -9.32
C ASP A 143 -4.42 11.83 -9.02
N GLU A 144 -3.92 10.96 -9.90
CA GLU A 144 -2.57 10.42 -9.84
C GLU A 144 -1.82 10.72 -11.16
N PRO A 145 -0.95 11.75 -11.16
CA PRO A 145 -0.25 12.19 -12.37
C PRO A 145 0.57 11.11 -13.07
N ASN A 146 1.01 10.07 -12.35
CA ASN A 146 1.79 8.99 -12.92
C ASN A 146 0.96 8.01 -13.77
N TYR A 147 -0.38 8.04 -13.69
CA TYR A 147 -1.29 7.12 -14.40
C TYR A 147 -2.31 7.82 -15.30
N ILE A 148 -2.09 9.10 -15.66
CA ILE A 148 -2.95 9.81 -16.62
C ILE A 148 -2.89 9.11 -17.97
N GLY A 149 -4.06 8.76 -18.53
CA GLY A 149 -4.17 8.03 -19.79
C GLY A 149 -4.01 6.51 -19.65
N GLU A 150 -3.79 5.99 -18.44
CA GLU A 150 -3.67 4.56 -18.17
C GLU A 150 -5.02 3.98 -17.72
N GLY A 151 -5.32 2.74 -18.14
CA GLY A 151 -6.54 2.04 -17.74
C GLY A 151 -6.47 1.40 -16.35
N PHE A 152 -5.30 1.43 -15.72
CA PHE A 152 -5.01 0.86 -14.42
C PHE A 152 -3.99 1.72 -13.68
N ALA A 153 -4.04 1.68 -12.35
CA ALA A 153 -3.14 2.41 -11.48
C ALA A 153 -2.70 1.54 -10.30
N MET A 154 -1.48 1.78 -9.82
CA MET A 154 -0.98 1.22 -8.56
C MET A 154 -0.99 2.32 -7.51
N ILE A 155 -1.90 2.23 -6.55
CA ILE A 155 -2.05 3.27 -5.52
C ILE A 155 -2.10 2.66 -4.13
N SER A 156 -1.77 3.49 -3.13
CA SER A 156 -1.74 3.09 -1.72
C SER A 156 -2.66 3.97 -0.91
N GLY A 157 -3.35 3.38 0.06
CA GLY A 157 -4.21 4.09 0.99
C GLY A 157 -5.14 3.16 1.74
N THR A 158 -5.69 3.64 2.85
CA THR A 158 -6.82 2.97 3.52
C THR A 158 -8.04 2.90 2.62
N SER A 159 -8.19 3.85 1.68
CA SER A 159 -9.18 3.81 0.58
C SER A 159 -9.06 2.58 -0.32
N MET A 160 -7.89 1.93 -0.38
CA MET A 160 -7.69 0.67 -1.11
C MET A 160 -7.92 -0.55 -0.21
N ALA A 161 -7.69 -0.44 1.10
CA ALA A 161 -8.01 -1.48 2.07
C ALA A 161 -9.52 -1.64 2.29
N ALA A 162 -10.26 -0.54 2.37
CA ALA A 162 -11.71 -0.53 2.57
C ALA A 162 -12.51 -1.37 1.55
N PRO A 163 -12.29 -1.26 0.21
CA PRO A 163 -13.03 -2.05 -0.77
C PRO A 163 -12.73 -3.56 -0.68
N HIS A 164 -11.54 -3.98 -0.21
CA HIS A 164 -11.28 -5.40 0.07
C HIS A 164 -12.22 -5.92 1.16
N ILE A 165 -12.33 -5.20 2.28
CA ILE A 165 -13.25 -5.57 3.36
C ILE A 165 -14.70 -5.52 2.89
N ALA A 166 -15.09 -4.50 2.12
CA ALA A 166 -16.44 -4.40 1.58
C ALA A 166 -16.79 -5.58 0.67
N GLY A 167 -15.88 -6.00 -0.20
CA GLY A 167 -16.05 -7.17 -1.08
C GLY A 167 -16.19 -8.47 -0.28
N ILE A 168 -15.34 -8.67 0.73
CA ILE A 168 -15.43 -9.85 1.61
C ILE A 168 -16.74 -9.85 2.39
N ALA A 169 -17.15 -8.70 2.95
CA ALA A 169 -18.42 -8.55 3.66
C ALA A 169 -19.62 -8.87 2.75
N ALA A 170 -19.58 -8.48 1.47
CA ALA A 170 -20.60 -8.83 0.49
C ALA A 170 -20.67 -10.35 0.24
N LEU A 171 -19.52 -11.04 0.13
CA LEU A 171 -19.48 -12.50 0.00
C LEU A 171 -20.01 -13.20 1.25
N ILE A 172 -19.68 -12.70 2.45
CA ILE A 172 -20.24 -13.21 3.70
C ILE A 172 -21.76 -13.00 3.72
N LYS A 173 -22.27 -11.82 3.34
CA LYS A 173 -23.70 -11.55 3.25
C LYS A 173 -24.41 -12.44 2.23
N GLN A 174 -23.74 -12.76 1.12
CA GLN A 174 -24.27 -13.69 0.11
C GLN A 174 -24.42 -15.11 0.69
N LYS A 175 -23.42 -15.60 1.45
CA LYS A 175 -23.47 -16.91 2.10
C LYS A 175 -24.44 -16.94 3.30
N HIS A 176 -24.53 -15.84 4.02
CA HIS A 176 -25.37 -15.68 5.22
C HIS A 176 -26.37 -14.52 5.07
N PRO A 177 -27.44 -14.68 4.26
CA PRO A 177 -28.34 -13.57 3.90
C PRO A 177 -29.04 -12.91 5.08
N HIS A 178 -29.22 -13.62 6.20
CA HIS A 178 -29.93 -13.12 7.38
C HIS A 178 -29.03 -12.45 8.40
N TRP A 179 -27.70 -12.51 8.25
CA TRP A 179 -26.79 -11.87 9.19
C TRP A 179 -26.90 -10.35 9.16
N SER A 180 -26.89 -9.75 10.35
CA SER A 180 -26.83 -8.30 10.51
C SER A 180 -25.44 -7.75 10.08
N PRO A 181 -25.30 -6.43 9.89
CA PRO A 181 -24.00 -5.82 9.72
C PRO A 181 -23.04 -6.09 10.89
N ALA A 182 -23.55 -6.16 12.13
CA ALA A 182 -22.75 -6.46 13.32
C ALA A 182 -22.26 -7.92 13.32
N ALA A 183 -23.10 -8.87 12.91
CA ALA A 183 -22.72 -10.26 12.73
C ALA A 183 -21.59 -10.42 11.68
N ILE A 184 -21.70 -9.74 10.53
CA ILE A 184 -20.66 -9.77 9.49
C ILE A 184 -19.36 -9.15 9.99
N LYS A 185 -19.45 -8.00 10.66
CA LYS A 185 -18.29 -7.35 11.29
C LYS A 185 -17.64 -8.28 12.31
N SER A 186 -18.44 -8.93 13.16
CA SER A 186 -17.94 -9.90 14.15
C SER A 186 -17.21 -11.04 13.47
N ALA A 187 -17.79 -11.66 12.43
CA ALA A 187 -17.17 -12.77 11.72
C ALA A 187 -15.80 -12.39 11.13
N LEU A 188 -15.69 -11.19 10.53
CA LEU A 188 -14.44 -10.67 10.02
C LEU A 188 -13.39 -10.47 11.12
N MET A 189 -13.81 -9.90 12.26
CA MET A 189 -12.91 -9.57 13.37
C MET A 189 -12.44 -10.82 14.12
N THR A 190 -13.33 -11.73 14.50
CA THR A 190 -12.99 -12.89 15.34
C THR A 190 -12.17 -13.95 14.61
N THR A 191 -12.13 -13.91 13.28
CA THR A 191 -11.37 -14.85 12.44
C THR A 191 -10.08 -14.25 11.86
N SER A 192 -9.81 -12.98 12.16
CA SER A 192 -8.58 -12.30 11.73
C SER A 192 -7.33 -12.89 12.39
N THR A 193 -6.18 -12.73 11.73
CA THR A 193 -4.89 -13.20 12.24
C THR A 193 -3.98 -12.05 12.64
N THR A 194 -3.28 -12.19 13.76
CA THR A 194 -2.28 -11.23 14.24
C THR A 194 -0.86 -11.60 13.81
N LEU A 195 -0.73 -12.60 12.92
CA LEU A 195 0.54 -13.14 12.46
C LEU A 195 0.84 -12.78 11.01
N ASP A 196 2.13 -12.61 10.71
CA ASP A 196 2.67 -12.54 9.36
C ASP A 196 2.78 -13.94 8.72
N ARG A 197 3.17 -13.98 7.44
CA ARG A 197 3.33 -15.22 6.68
C ARG A 197 4.44 -16.14 7.22
N ALA A 198 5.35 -15.63 8.03
CA ALA A 198 6.35 -16.42 8.75
C ALA A 198 5.88 -16.90 10.14
N GLY A 199 4.67 -16.52 10.56
CA GLY A 199 4.13 -16.85 11.88
C GLY A 199 4.61 -15.92 12.99
N ASN A 200 5.26 -14.80 12.67
CA ASN A 200 5.65 -13.79 13.66
C ASN A 200 4.51 -12.78 13.89
N PRO A 201 4.48 -12.08 15.03
CA PRO A 201 3.53 -10.99 15.24
C PRO A 201 3.64 -9.92 14.14
N ILE A 202 2.49 -9.40 13.69
CA ILE A 202 2.44 -8.30 12.72
C ILE A 202 3.26 -7.11 13.22
N LEU A 203 3.99 -6.50 12.30
CA LEU A 203 4.78 -5.30 12.56
C LEU A 203 4.10 -4.06 11.99
N ALA A 204 4.36 -2.92 12.63
CA ALA A 204 3.89 -1.61 12.23
C ALA A 204 5.06 -0.77 11.72
N GLN A 205 4.84 -0.11 10.59
CA GLN A 205 5.72 0.93 10.08
C GLN A 205 5.55 2.20 10.90
N GLN A 206 6.66 2.74 11.41
CA GLN A 206 6.71 4.01 12.15
C GLN A 206 7.94 4.83 11.78
N TYR A 207 7.88 6.15 11.96
CA TYR A 207 9.07 6.99 11.90
C TYR A 207 9.94 6.80 13.15
N SER A 208 11.25 6.66 12.97
CA SER A 208 12.22 6.83 14.04
C SER A 208 12.42 8.32 14.37
N GLU A 209 13.15 8.61 15.44
CA GLU A 209 13.60 9.98 15.77
C GLU A 209 14.41 10.61 14.63
N THR A 210 15.13 9.79 13.87
CA THR A 210 15.87 10.20 12.67
C THR A 210 14.99 10.32 11.42
N GLN A 211 13.67 10.16 11.55
CA GLN A 211 12.68 10.11 10.46
C GLN A 211 12.95 9.00 9.43
N ALA A 212 13.78 8.03 9.78
CA ALA A 212 13.92 6.80 9.03
C ALA A 212 12.73 5.90 9.33
N MET A 213 12.31 5.15 8.34
CA MET A 213 11.26 4.17 8.48
C MET A 213 11.78 2.99 9.31
N LYS A 214 11.14 2.69 10.45
CA LYS A 214 11.44 1.53 11.29
C LYS A 214 10.22 0.62 11.41
N LEU A 215 10.48 -0.67 11.65
CA LEU A 215 9.45 -1.63 12.01
C LEU A 215 9.42 -1.79 13.53
N VAL A 216 8.23 -1.70 14.11
CA VAL A 216 7.98 -1.97 15.53
C VAL A 216 6.90 -3.03 15.66
N LYS A 217 6.81 -3.67 16.83
CA LYS A 217 5.71 -4.60 17.12
C LYS A 217 4.37 -3.85 17.01
N ALA A 218 3.45 -4.35 16.20
CA ALA A 218 2.14 -3.73 16.08
C ALA A 218 1.23 -4.10 17.27
N THR A 219 0.33 -3.20 17.58
CA THR A 219 -0.67 -3.27 18.65
C THR A 219 -2.08 -3.32 18.06
N PRO A 220 -3.11 -3.61 18.87
CA PRO A 220 -4.50 -3.51 18.41
C PRO A 220 -4.89 -2.08 17.95
N PHE A 221 -4.21 -1.03 18.40
CA PHE A 221 -4.41 0.33 17.87
C PHE A 221 -3.83 0.54 16.46
N ASP A 222 -3.08 -0.43 15.94
CA ASP A 222 -2.52 -0.42 14.59
C ASP A 222 -3.35 -1.27 13.61
N TYR A 223 -3.83 -2.44 14.02
CA TYR A 223 -4.49 -3.42 13.13
C TYR A 223 -5.88 -3.89 13.59
N GLY A 224 -6.38 -3.41 14.73
CA GLY A 224 -7.64 -3.90 15.31
C GLY A 224 -7.56 -5.37 15.71
N SER A 225 -8.44 -6.20 15.16
CA SER A 225 -8.44 -7.64 15.37
C SER A 225 -7.37 -8.40 14.58
N GLY A 226 -6.72 -7.76 13.61
CA GLY A 226 -5.66 -8.36 12.80
C GLY A 226 -5.96 -8.33 11.32
N HIS A 227 -5.17 -9.06 10.55
CA HIS A 227 -5.35 -9.18 9.11
C HIS A 227 -6.55 -10.07 8.77
N VAL A 228 -7.41 -9.58 7.90
CA VAL A 228 -8.62 -10.27 7.46
C VAL A 228 -8.31 -11.66 6.90
N ASN A 229 -9.12 -12.64 7.28
CA ASN A 229 -9.12 -13.99 6.74
C ASN A 229 -10.49 -14.29 6.09
N PRO A 230 -10.62 -14.11 4.76
CA PRO A 230 -11.91 -14.28 4.09
C PRO A 230 -12.47 -15.69 4.21
N ARG A 231 -11.59 -16.71 4.21
CA ARG A 231 -12.00 -18.11 4.24
C ARG A 231 -12.66 -18.45 5.57
N ASP A 232 -12.02 -18.08 6.66
CA ASP A 232 -12.50 -18.43 8.00
C ASP A 232 -13.68 -17.54 8.41
N ALA A 233 -13.73 -16.28 7.93
CA ALA A 233 -14.87 -15.39 8.15
C ALA A 233 -16.19 -15.88 7.53
N LEU A 234 -16.14 -16.80 6.55
CA LEU A 234 -17.34 -17.43 5.99
C LEU A 234 -17.96 -18.47 6.92
N ASP A 235 -17.24 -18.96 7.92
CA ASP A 235 -17.73 -19.90 8.93
C ASP A 235 -17.01 -19.68 10.28
N PRO A 236 -17.33 -18.59 10.99
CA PRO A 236 -16.60 -18.14 12.18
C PRO A 236 -16.91 -18.98 13.44
N GLY A 237 -17.84 -19.95 13.35
CA GLY A 237 -18.38 -20.69 14.49
C GLY A 237 -19.31 -19.86 15.38
N LEU A 238 -18.80 -18.76 15.96
CA LEU A 238 -19.55 -17.85 16.83
C LEU A 238 -19.47 -16.40 16.32
N ILE A 239 -20.56 -15.67 16.47
CA ILE A 239 -20.68 -14.25 16.16
C ILE A 239 -21.24 -13.48 17.35
N PHE A 240 -20.76 -12.25 17.53
CA PHE A 240 -21.32 -11.26 18.43
C PHE A 240 -22.25 -10.34 17.63
N ASP A 241 -23.55 -10.65 17.67
CA ASP A 241 -24.55 -9.86 16.97
C ASP A 241 -25.04 -8.68 17.82
N ALA A 242 -25.39 -7.58 17.16
CA ALA A 242 -26.03 -6.41 17.75
C ALA A 242 -27.10 -5.92 16.79
N GLY A 243 -28.36 -5.96 17.23
CA GLY A 243 -29.50 -5.44 16.48
C GLY A 243 -29.77 -3.97 16.78
N LEU A 244 -30.40 -3.28 15.83
CA LEU A 244 -31.15 -2.07 16.16
C LEU A 244 -32.39 -2.52 16.93
N LEU A 245 -32.53 -2.15 18.21
CA LEU A 245 -33.80 -2.20 18.91
C LEU A 245 -34.73 -1.17 18.26
N LEU A 246 -35.39 -1.55 17.16
CA LEU A 246 -36.59 -0.85 16.74
C LEU A 246 -37.65 -1.21 17.79
N LEU A 247 -37.83 -0.33 18.77
CA LEU A 247 -39.02 -0.38 19.62
C LEU A 247 -40.24 -0.38 18.68
N PRO A 248 -41.17 -1.33 18.83
CA PRO A 248 -42.38 -1.33 18.02
C PRO A 248 -43.10 0.01 18.28
N SER A 249 -43.34 0.75 17.20
CA SER A 249 -44.20 1.94 17.17
C SER A 249 -45.65 1.57 17.50
#